data_AF-A0A3L8S640-F1
#
_entry.id   AF-A0A3L8S640-F1
#
_cell.length_a   1.000
_cell.length_b   1.000
_cell.length_c   1.000
_cell.angle_alpha   90.00
_cell.angle_beta   90.00
_cell.angle_gamma   90.00
#
_symmetry.space_group_name_H-M   'P 1'
#
loop_
_entity.id
_entity.type
_entity.pdbx_description
1 polymer ?
#
loop_
_entity_poly.entity_id
_entity_poly.type
_entity_poly.pdbx_seq_one_letter_code
_entity_poly.pdbx_strand_id
1 'polypeptide(L)'
;MADAASQVLLGSGLTVLSQPLMYVKVLVQVGYEPLPPTLGRNIFGRQVYQLPGLFSYAKHIVKVDGRAGLFKGLAPRLCSSAIGTVVHSKVLQRYQEAEQAEVVCSSVCFAFCMLSLLFPFVFLRSFLLLPSFLSSLSLLPTSPGFGQPQPCIRSAPVGQELPPSPWGQRPLSGQLFPPDSSLPLQPGASKKEPVSSLEQVLKETSREMVARSAATLITHPFHVITLRCMVQFIGRETKYSGTLSAFATIYREEGILGFFAGLIPRLLGDILSLWLCNMLAYLINTYALENGVSTMTEIKSYSQAVTGFFASMLTYPFVLVSNLMAVNNCGLAGGLLPYAPTYSSWLDCWSQLHREGNMSRGNSLFFRKVPAGKRYVWEEQRFR
;
A
#
# COMPACT_ATOMS: atom_id res chain seq x y z
N MET A 1 -15.19 24.89 4.30
CA MET A 1 -13.83 25.24 4.81
C MET A 1 -13.66 24.84 6.28
N ALA A 2 -14.62 25.14 7.16
CA ALA A 2 -14.59 24.72 8.57
C ALA A 2 -14.33 23.21 8.75
N ASP A 3 -14.93 22.37 7.89
CA ASP A 3 -14.84 20.91 7.96
C ASP A 3 -13.43 20.39 7.69
N ALA A 4 -12.75 20.95 6.68
CA ALA A 4 -11.36 20.60 6.36
C ALA A 4 -10.40 21.04 7.47
N ALA A 5 -10.60 22.23 8.05
CA ALA A 5 -9.82 22.69 9.20
C ALA A 5 -10.04 21.79 10.44
N SER A 6 -11.30 21.41 10.71
CA SER A 6 -11.66 20.48 11.78
C SER A 6 -11.02 19.09 11.59
N GLN A 7 -11.10 18.53 10.37
CA GLN A 7 -10.46 17.25 10.04
C GLN A 7 -8.93 17.29 10.20
N VAL A 8 -8.26 18.38 9.78
CA VAL A 8 -6.81 18.54 9.94
C VAL A 8 -6.43 18.71 11.42
N LEU A 9 -7.23 19.42 12.21
CA LEU A 9 -7.00 19.57 13.67
C LEU A 9 -7.15 18.24 14.39
N LEU A 10 -8.23 17.49 14.14
CA LEU A 10 -8.48 16.16 14.71
C LEU A 10 -7.40 15.15 14.28
N GLY A 11 -7.03 15.13 13.00
CA GLY A 11 -5.96 14.29 12.46
C GLY A 11 -4.58 14.63 13.05
N SER A 12 -4.30 15.92 13.27
CA SER A 12 -3.07 16.37 13.93
C SER A 12 -3.02 15.95 15.40
N GLY A 13 -4.12 16.13 16.15
CA GLY A 13 -4.22 15.67 17.54
C GLY A 13 -3.99 14.17 17.68
N LEU A 14 -4.65 13.36 16.85
CA LEU A 14 -4.46 11.91 16.82
C LEU A 14 -3.04 11.51 16.40
N THR A 15 -2.41 12.28 15.50
CA THR A 15 -1.01 12.07 15.09
C THR A 15 -0.05 12.30 16.26
N VAL A 16 -0.22 13.38 17.03
CA VAL A 16 0.58 13.68 18.24
C VAL A 16 0.40 12.57 19.29
N LEU A 17 -0.84 12.20 19.61
CA LEU A 17 -1.15 11.17 20.61
C LEU A 17 -0.61 9.78 20.21
N SER A 18 -0.64 9.44 18.93
CA SER A 18 -0.12 8.17 18.42
C SER A 18 1.40 8.15 18.18
N GLN A 19 2.10 9.29 18.25
CA GLN A 19 3.54 9.37 17.94
C GLN A 19 4.41 8.44 18.80
N PRO A 20 4.25 8.35 20.13
CA PRO A 20 4.97 7.38 20.96
C PRO A 20 4.80 5.93 20.50
N LEU A 21 3.58 5.56 20.10
CA LEU A 21 3.26 4.21 19.64
C LEU A 21 3.94 3.89 18.32
N MET A 22 3.86 4.83 17.36
CA MET A 22 4.47 4.68 16.04
C MET A 22 6.00 4.63 16.13
N TYR A 23 6.60 5.45 17.00
CA TYR A 23 8.05 5.46 17.18
C TYR A 23 8.57 4.12 17.73
N VAL A 24 7.97 3.61 18.83
CA VAL A 24 8.33 2.28 19.35
C VAL A 24 8.07 1.19 18.30
N LYS A 25 6.98 1.28 17.54
CA LYS A 25 6.68 0.35 16.44
C LYS A 25 7.80 0.31 15.40
N VAL A 26 8.26 1.47 14.92
CA VAL A 26 9.31 1.57 13.91
C VAL A 26 10.63 0.98 14.42
N LEU A 27 11.03 1.29 15.66
CA LEU A 27 12.23 0.69 16.27
C LEU A 27 12.13 -0.84 16.39
N VAL A 28 10.96 -1.36 16.77
CA VAL A 28 10.72 -2.82 16.80
C VAL A 28 10.70 -3.42 15.39
N GLN A 29 10.19 -2.73 14.38
CA GLN A 29 10.18 -3.19 12.99
C GLN A 29 11.61 -3.32 12.43
N VAL A 30 12.48 -2.34 12.66
CA VAL A 30 13.89 -2.43 12.21
C VAL A 30 14.71 -3.47 12.98
N GLY A 31 14.21 -3.96 14.12
CA GLY A 31 14.86 -5.00 14.92
C GLY A 31 15.76 -4.45 16.03
N TYR A 32 15.56 -3.20 16.44
CA TYR A 32 16.26 -2.63 17.59
C TYR A 32 15.70 -3.20 18.89
N GLU A 33 16.44 -4.09 19.55
CA GLU A 33 16.02 -4.78 20.78
C GLU A 33 17.04 -4.63 21.93
N PRO A 34 17.13 -3.45 22.59
CA PRO A 34 18.19 -3.14 23.57
C PRO A 34 18.00 -3.83 24.93
N LEU A 35 16.77 -4.14 25.34
CA LEU A 35 16.47 -4.74 26.64
C LEU A 35 16.39 -6.27 26.52
N PRO A 36 16.95 -7.04 27.48
CA PRO A 36 16.90 -8.49 27.46
C PRO A 36 15.46 -9.02 27.65
N PRO A 37 15.15 -10.23 27.13
CA PRO A 37 13.85 -10.87 27.32
C PRO A 37 13.68 -11.31 28.78
N THR A 38 12.51 -11.07 29.35
CA THR A 38 12.18 -11.49 30.72
C THR A 38 11.40 -12.80 30.71
N LEU A 39 11.61 -13.64 31.73
CA LEU A 39 10.80 -14.85 31.91
C LEU A 39 9.40 -14.45 32.42
N GLY A 40 8.39 -14.64 31.58
CA GLY A 40 6.99 -14.35 31.91
C GLY A 40 6.12 -15.61 31.87
N ARG A 41 4.88 -15.49 32.36
CA ARG A 41 3.83 -16.51 32.15
C ARG A 41 2.89 -16.06 31.05
N ASN A 42 2.47 -16.98 30.18
CA ASN A 42 1.38 -16.71 29.24
C ASN A 42 0.01 -16.78 29.95
N ILE A 43 -1.07 -16.45 29.23
CA ILE A 43 -2.46 -16.50 29.73
C ILE A 43 -2.84 -17.91 30.25
N PHE A 44 -2.17 -18.95 29.73
CA PHE A 44 -2.34 -20.36 30.13
C PHE A 44 -1.32 -20.83 31.19
N GLY A 45 -0.70 -19.89 31.93
CA GLY A 45 0.24 -20.18 33.02
C GLY A 45 1.63 -20.72 32.61
N ARG A 46 1.85 -21.08 31.35
CA ARG A 46 3.14 -21.63 30.87
C ARG A 46 4.22 -20.56 30.85
N GLN A 47 5.42 -20.91 31.30
CA GLN A 47 6.60 -20.06 31.20
C GLN A 47 6.98 -19.84 29.73
N VAL A 48 7.20 -18.58 29.36
CA VAL A 48 7.67 -18.17 28.03
C VAL A 48 8.59 -16.96 28.17
N TYR A 49 9.63 -16.89 27.34
CA TYR A 49 10.42 -15.68 27.21
C TYR A 49 9.60 -14.59 26.53
N GLN A 50 9.35 -13.50 27.27
CA GLN A 50 8.60 -12.34 26.81
C GLN A 50 9.58 -11.23 26.47
N LEU A 51 9.41 -10.66 25.28
CA LEU A 51 10.10 -9.44 24.90
C LEU A 51 9.42 -8.26 25.62
N PRO A 52 10.19 -7.22 25.99
CA PRO A 52 9.65 -6.01 26.62
C PRO A 52 8.50 -5.41 25.80
N GLY A 53 7.39 -5.14 26.48
CA GLY A 53 6.25 -4.43 25.91
C GLY A 53 6.55 -2.95 25.66
N LEU A 54 5.64 -2.32 24.91
CA LEU A 54 5.60 -0.90 24.55
C LEU A 54 6.11 0.04 25.65
N PHE A 55 5.54 -0.05 26.86
CA PHE A 55 5.83 0.90 27.94
C PHE A 55 7.26 0.80 28.46
N SER A 56 7.85 -0.40 28.49
CA SER A 56 9.25 -0.59 28.88
C SER A 56 10.20 0.01 27.84
N TYR A 57 9.88 -0.12 26.55
CA TYR A 57 10.60 0.56 25.47
C TYR A 57 10.46 2.08 25.56
N ALA A 58 9.24 2.60 25.70
CA ALA A 58 8.99 4.03 25.84
C ALA A 58 9.74 4.62 27.04
N LYS A 59 9.75 3.93 28.19
CA LYS A 59 10.52 4.32 29.38
C LYS A 59 12.04 4.31 29.13
N HIS A 60 12.55 3.35 28.35
CA HIS A 60 13.95 3.34 27.93
C HIS A 60 14.28 4.55 27.03
N ILE A 61 13.44 4.86 26.03
CA ILE A 61 13.62 6.05 25.18
C ILE A 61 13.59 7.34 26.02
N VAL A 62 12.64 7.49 26.96
CA VAL A 62 12.61 8.64 27.90
C VAL A 62 13.90 8.72 28.75
N LYS A 63 14.47 7.58 29.16
CA LYS A 63 15.72 7.55 29.94
C LYS A 63 16.95 7.98 29.11
N VAL A 64 16.93 7.74 27.79
CA VAL A 64 18.06 7.98 26.89
C VAL A 64 18.04 9.38 26.26
N ASP A 65 16.88 9.81 25.77
CA ASP A 65 16.66 11.06 25.00
C ASP A 65 15.76 12.09 25.72
N GLY A 66 15.29 11.77 26.94
CA GLY A 66 14.31 12.60 27.64
C GLY A 66 12.89 12.49 27.08
N ARG A 67 11.96 13.24 27.68
CA ARG A 67 10.53 13.22 27.28
C ARG A 67 10.30 13.76 25.87
N ALA A 68 11.09 14.74 25.43
CA ALA A 68 11.01 15.29 24.07
C ALA A 68 11.42 14.26 23.00
N GLY A 69 12.31 13.32 23.33
CA GLY A 69 12.75 12.25 22.43
C GLY A 69 11.62 11.44 21.81
N LEU A 70 10.52 11.21 22.54
CA LEU A 70 9.35 10.45 22.05
C LEU A 70 8.65 11.12 20.86
N PHE A 71 8.89 12.40 20.63
CA PHE A 71 8.30 13.18 19.55
C PHE A 71 9.28 13.44 18.40
N LYS A 72 10.46 12.77 18.38
CA LYS A 72 11.31 12.71 17.18
C LYS A 72 10.49 12.26 15.96
N GLY A 73 10.70 12.93 14.83
CA GLY A 73 9.93 12.70 13.61
C GLY A 73 8.47 13.21 13.61
N LEU A 74 7.99 13.89 14.66
CA LEU A 74 6.61 14.39 14.69
C LEU A 74 6.35 15.46 13.62
N ALA A 75 7.25 16.43 13.45
CA ALA A 75 7.11 17.52 12.49
C ALA A 75 6.91 17.04 11.02
N PRO A 76 7.79 16.19 10.43
CA PRO A 76 7.55 15.66 9.09
C PRO A 76 6.25 14.84 9.00
N ARG A 77 5.86 14.11 10.05
CA ARG A 77 4.60 13.35 10.08
C ARG A 77 3.36 14.26 10.08
N LEU A 78 3.39 15.39 10.78
CA LEU A 78 2.32 16.40 10.74
C LEU A 78 2.22 17.06 9.35
N CYS A 79 3.36 17.43 8.74
CA CYS A 79 3.39 17.90 7.35
C CYS A 79 2.81 16.87 6.38
N SER A 80 3.23 15.60 6.50
CA SER A 80 2.72 14.46 5.73
C SER A 80 1.20 14.33 5.86
N SER A 81 0.67 14.40 7.09
CA SER A 81 -0.78 14.30 7.33
C SER A 81 -1.56 15.45 6.70
N ALA A 82 -1.14 16.70 6.92
CA ALA A 82 -1.84 17.87 6.40
C ALA A 82 -1.82 17.91 4.85
N ILE A 83 -0.67 17.65 4.24
CA ILE A 83 -0.52 17.59 2.78
C ILE A 83 -1.35 16.42 2.23
N GLY A 84 -1.31 15.25 2.87
CA GLY A 84 -2.07 14.07 2.47
C GLY A 84 -3.58 14.31 2.43
N THR A 85 -4.15 14.92 3.47
CA THR A 85 -5.57 15.31 3.50
C THR A 85 -5.91 16.30 2.39
N VAL A 86 -5.13 17.37 2.23
CA VAL A 86 -5.38 18.40 1.19
C VAL A 86 -5.28 17.82 -0.22
N VAL A 87 -4.30 16.97 -0.49
CA VAL A 87 -4.15 16.28 -1.79
C VAL A 87 -5.31 15.33 -2.02
N HIS A 88 -5.64 14.46 -1.07
CA HIS A 88 -6.74 13.48 -1.21
C HIS A 88 -8.07 14.19 -1.51
N SER A 89 -8.43 15.23 -0.73
CA SER A 89 -9.65 16.01 -0.97
C SER A 89 -9.65 16.69 -2.33
N LYS A 90 -8.53 17.30 -2.76
CA LYS A 90 -8.45 17.96 -4.08
C LYS A 90 -8.54 16.97 -5.24
N VAL A 91 -7.86 15.81 -5.15
CA VAL A 91 -7.93 14.78 -6.19
C VAL A 91 -9.35 14.22 -6.27
N LEU A 92 -9.99 13.93 -5.12
CA LEU A 92 -11.36 13.43 -5.09
C LEU A 92 -12.37 14.44 -5.68
N GLN A 93 -12.21 15.74 -5.40
CA GLN A 93 -13.02 16.80 -6.01
C GLN A 93 -12.83 16.85 -7.54
N ARG A 94 -11.58 16.83 -8.02
CA ARG A 94 -11.30 16.83 -9.47
C ARG A 94 -11.85 15.60 -10.19
N TYR A 95 -11.89 14.45 -9.51
CA TYR A 95 -12.55 13.23 -10.00
C TYR A 95 -14.08 13.29 -10.01
N GLN A 96 -14.70 14.26 -9.34
CA GLN A 96 -16.15 14.52 -9.42
C GLN A 96 -16.47 15.54 -10.52
N GLU A 97 -15.56 16.49 -10.77
CA GLU A 97 -15.66 17.50 -11.83
C GLU A 97 -15.35 16.93 -13.23
N ALA A 98 -14.52 15.89 -13.33
CA ALA A 98 -14.25 15.19 -14.58
C ALA A 98 -15.35 14.15 -14.90
N GLU A 99 -15.96 14.27 -16.09
CA GLU A 99 -17.08 13.42 -16.51
C GLU A 99 -16.65 11.95 -16.72
N GLN A 100 -17.56 11.02 -16.45
CA GLN A 100 -17.19 9.68 -15.95
C GLN A 100 -16.77 8.64 -17.02
N ALA A 101 -16.53 9.06 -18.27
CA ALA A 101 -16.37 8.15 -19.41
C ALA A 101 -14.97 7.49 -19.53
N GLU A 102 -13.89 8.16 -19.15
CA GLU A 102 -12.52 7.61 -19.29
C GLU A 102 -12.06 6.75 -18.08
N VAL A 103 -12.83 6.74 -16.99
CA VAL A 103 -12.32 6.38 -15.66
C VAL A 103 -11.94 4.90 -15.52
N VAL A 104 -12.63 3.97 -16.18
CA VAL A 104 -12.30 2.53 -16.10
C VAL A 104 -11.00 2.24 -16.83
N CYS A 105 -10.83 2.80 -18.03
CA CYS A 105 -9.59 2.66 -18.80
C CYS A 105 -8.43 3.33 -18.05
N SER A 106 -8.64 4.54 -17.51
CA SER A 106 -7.67 5.25 -16.69
C SER A 106 -7.30 4.49 -15.41
N SER A 107 -8.20 3.74 -14.78
CA SER A 107 -7.90 2.96 -13.57
C SER A 107 -6.93 1.80 -13.85
N VAL A 108 -7.17 1.07 -14.94
CA VAL A 108 -6.29 -0.02 -15.40
C VAL A 108 -4.99 0.56 -15.94
N CYS A 109 -5.04 1.65 -16.71
CA CYS A 109 -3.85 2.36 -17.16
C CYS A 109 -3.06 3.03 -16.03
N PHE A 110 -3.66 3.42 -14.90
CA PHE A 110 -2.93 3.96 -13.75
C PHE A 110 -2.28 2.85 -12.93
N ALA A 111 -2.93 1.68 -12.80
CA ALA A 111 -2.30 0.48 -12.25
C ALA A 111 -1.15 -0.02 -13.15
N PHE A 112 -1.36 -0.09 -14.46
CA PHE A 112 -0.32 -0.42 -15.44
C PHE A 112 0.77 0.65 -15.50
N CYS A 113 0.46 1.94 -15.44
CA CYS A 113 1.45 3.03 -15.46
C CYS A 113 2.24 3.06 -14.14
N MET A 114 1.61 2.79 -13.00
CA MET A 114 2.33 2.54 -11.75
C MET A 114 3.28 1.35 -11.90
N LEU A 115 2.82 0.20 -12.41
CA LEU A 115 3.70 -0.95 -12.71
C LEU A 115 4.83 -0.57 -13.69
N SER A 116 4.53 0.16 -14.76
CA SER A 116 5.49 0.64 -15.76
C SER A 116 6.42 1.71 -15.22
N LEU A 117 6.08 2.41 -14.14
CA LEU A 117 6.98 3.27 -13.37
C LEU A 117 7.83 2.46 -12.38
N LEU A 118 7.47 1.22 -12.02
CA LEU A 118 8.36 0.29 -11.29
C LEU A 118 9.48 -0.26 -12.20
N PHE A 119 9.20 -0.46 -13.49
CA PHE A 119 10.13 -1.06 -14.45
C PHE A 119 11.41 -0.24 -14.77
N PRO A 120 11.40 1.09 -15.01
CA PRO A 120 12.62 1.83 -15.36
C PRO A 120 13.62 1.90 -14.20
N PHE A 121 13.21 1.81 -12.93
CA PHE A 121 14.16 1.76 -11.81
C PHE A 121 14.90 0.42 -11.71
N VAL A 122 14.30 -0.67 -12.19
CA VAL A 122 15.01 -1.95 -12.38
C VAL A 122 15.90 -1.88 -13.61
N PHE A 123 15.38 -1.38 -14.73
CA PHE A 123 16.11 -1.35 -16.00
C PHE A 123 17.33 -0.42 -15.97
N LEU A 124 17.20 0.80 -15.42
CA LEU A 124 18.29 1.78 -15.38
C LEU A 124 19.46 1.32 -14.49
N ARG A 125 19.19 0.57 -13.41
CA ARG A 125 20.23 -0.02 -12.56
C ARG A 125 20.92 -1.23 -13.23
N SER A 126 20.18 -2.02 -14.01
CA SER A 126 20.75 -3.09 -14.84
C SER A 126 21.57 -2.53 -16.03
N PHE A 127 21.14 -1.43 -16.65
CA PHE A 127 21.83 -0.81 -17.77
C PHE A 127 23.14 -0.12 -17.35
N LEU A 128 23.18 0.47 -16.15
CA LEU A 128 24.40 1.07 -15.58
C LEU A 128 25.40 0.04 -15.02
N LEU A 129 25.00 -1.21 -14.81
CA LEU A 129 25.90 -2.32 -14.45
C LEU A 129 26.37 -3.13 -15.66
N LEU A 130 25.79 -2.89 -16.84
CA LEU A 130 26.14 -3.58 -18.09
C LEU A 130 27.55 -3.30 -18.65
N PRO A 131 28.21 -2.13 -18.41
CA PRO A 131 29.58 -1.92 -18.90
C PRO A 131 30.59 -2.93 -18.33
N SER A 132 30.38 -3.40 -17.10
CA SER A 132 31.28 -4.33 -16.41
C SER A 132 31.21 -5.76 -16.92
N PHE A 133 30.09 -6.15 -17.56
CA PHE A 133 29.89 -7.52 -18.05
C PHE A 133 30.39 -7.72 -19.49
N LEU A 134 30.42 -6.65 -20.29
CA LEU A 134 30.86 -6.69 -21.68
C LEU A 134 32.39 -6.75 -21.84
N SER A 135 33.16 -6.22 -20.90
CA SER A 135 34.63 -6.34 -20.91
C SER A 135 35.14 -7.78 -20.70
N SER A 136 34.33 -8.66 -20.11
CA SER A 136 34.69 -10.07 -19.87
C SER A 136 34.38 -11.00 -21.05
N LEU A 137 33.71 -10.51 -22.09
CA LEU A 137 33.25 -11.32 -23.23
C LEU A 137 34.04 -11.06 -24.53
N SER A 138 35.17 -10.36 -24.45
CA SER A 138 36.02 -10.00 -25.60
C SER A 138 37.08 -11.05 -25.99
N LEU A 139 37.02 -12.25 -25.41
CA LEU A 139 37.98 -13.34 -25.67
C LEU A 139 37.25 -14.67 -25.98
N LEU A 140 36.89 -14.87 -27.25
CA LEU A 140 37.02 -16.17 -27.97
C LEU A 140 36.85 -15.91 -29.50
N PRO A 141 37.46 -16.71 -30.39
CA PRO A 141 37.67 -16.32 -31.79
C PRO A 141 36.58 -16.77 -32.78
N THR A 142 36.63 -16.15 -33.97
CA THR A 142 35.73 -16.26 -35.12
C THR A 142 35.98 -17.45 -36.04
N SER A 143 34.91 -18.09 -36.58
CA SER A 143 34.81 -18.52 -38.00
C SER A 143 33.40 -19.07 -38.38
N PRO A 144 33.03 -19.17 -39.68
CA PRO A 144 31.65 -18.86 -40.11
C PRO A 144 30.95 -19.89 -41.04
N GLY A 145 29.69 -19.59 -41.39
CA GLY A 145 28.88 -20.22 -42.46
C GLY A 145 27.53 -20.76 -41.98
N PHE A 146 26.44 -20.79 -42.75
CA PHE A 146 26.15 -20.27 -44.10
C PHE A 146 24.61 -20.27 -44.30
N GLY A 147 24.04 -19.41 -45.16
CA GLY A 147 22.72 -19.66 -45.79
C GLY A 147 21.46 -18.98 -45.23
N GLN A 148 20.86 -18.13 -46.07
CA GLN A 148 19.46 -17.64 -46.09
C GLN A 148 19.10 -17.45 -47.60
N PRO A 149 17.85 -17.19 -48.04
CA PRO A 149 16.55 -17.17 -47.33
C PRO A 149 15.35 -17.79 -48.12
N GLN A 150 14.12 -17.56 -47.60
CA GLN A 150 12.85 -17.32 -48.32
C GLN A 150 11.83 -18.47 -48.62
N PRO A 151 10.52 -18.15 -48.85
CA PRO A 151 9.40 -18.86 -48.20
C PRO A 151 8.37 -19.51 -49.15
N CYS A 152 7.35 -20.18 -48.59
CA CYS A 152 6.24 -20.78 -49.34
C CYS A 152 4.89 -20.04 -49.20
N ILE A 153 4.19 -19.88 -50.33
CA ILE A 153 2.84 -19.33 -50.51
C ILE A 153 1.94 -20.43 -51.10
N ARG A 154 0.66 -20.51 -50.68
CA ARG A 154 -0.56 -20.94 -51.43
C ARG A 154 -1.73 -21.19 -50.46
N SER A 155 -3.04 -21.04 -50.76
CA SER A 155 -3.78 -20.27 -51.80
C SER A 155 -5.31 -20.44 -51.61
N ALA A 156 -6.11 -19.38 -51.81
CA ALA A 156 -7.45 -19.20 -52.47
C ALA A 156 -8.46 -20.39 -52.66
N PRO A 157 -9.80 -20.20 -52.91
CA PRO A 157 -10.48 -19.06 -53.58
C PRO A 157 -11.90 -18.60 -53.03
N VAL A 158 -12.36 -17.35 -53.25
CA VAL A 158 -13.40 -16.79 -54.21
C VAL A 158 -14.85 -17.35 -54.10
N GLY A 159 -15.98 -16.60 -54.17
CA GLY A 159 -16.31 -15.14 -54.28
C GLY A 159 -17.58 -14.79 -53.43
N GLN A 160 -18.60 -13.97 -53.79
CA GLN A 160 -18.98 -13.09 -54.93
C GLN A 160 -20.16 -12.12 -54.48
N GLU A 161 -20.64 -11.16 -55.30
CA GLU A 161 -21.57 -10.05 -54.93
C GLU A 161 -22.92 -9.91 -55.72
N LEU A 162 -23.97 -9.38 -55.03
CA LEU A 162 -25.12 -8.47 -55.44
C LEU A 162 -25.98 -8.76 -56.72
N PRO A 163 -27.13 -8.05 -57.08
CA PRO A 163 -27.70 -6.76 -56.61
C PRO A 163 -29.29 -6.78 -56.37
N PRO A 164 -30.20 -5.76 -56.64
CA PRO A 164 -31.22 -5.34 -55.63
C PRO A 164 -32.72 -5.05 -56.05
N SER A 165 -33.60 -4.76 -55.05
CA SER A 165 -34.89 -3.96 -55.11
C SER A 165 -36.13 -4.56 -55.85
N PRO A 166 -37.35 -3.93 -55.89
CA PRO A 166 -38.05 -2.94 -55.03
C PRO A 166 -39.58 -3.26 -54.71
N TRP A 167 -40.31 -2.31 -54.11
CA TRP A 167 -41.80 -2.20 -53.89
C TRP A 167 -42.42 -3.05 -52.73
N GLY A 168 -43.51 -2.64 -52.05
CA GLY A 168 -44.42 -1.48 -52.19
C GLY A 168 -45.17 -1.10 -50.89
N GLN A 169 -46.13 -0.15 -50.94
CA GLN A 169 -46.67 0.59 -49.78
C GLN A 169 -48.15 0.28 -49.41
N ARG A 170 -48.48 0.20 -48.09
CA ARG A 170 -49.73 0.66 -47.38
C ARG A 170 -51.12 0.14 -47.94
N PRO A 171 -52.34 0.52 -47.43
CA PRO A 171 -52.74 1.34 -46.26
C PRO A 171 -53.90 0.81 -45.32
N LEU A 172 -54.09 1.55 -44.21
CA LEU A 172 -55.32 1.86 -43.42
C LEU A 172 -56.43 0.81 -43.10
N SER A 173 -56.65 0.59 -41.79
CA SER A 173 -57.87 0.95 -41.00
C SER A 173 -57.66 0.50 -39.53
N GLY A 174 -58.20 1.10 -38.47
CA GLY A 174 -59.15 2.19 -38.37
C GLY A 174 -60.40 1.81 -37.54
N GLN A 175 -60.29 1.69 -36.21
CA GLN A 175 -61.46 1.64 -35.31
C GLN A 175 -61.14 1.99 -33.84
N LEU A 176 -62.18 2.45 -33.14
CA LEU A 176 -62.20 3.10 -31.82
C LEU A 176 -63.18 2.33 -30.92
N PHE A 177 -62.90 2.20 -29.61
CA PHE A 177 -63.85 2.28 -28.45
C PHE A 177 -63.27 1.61 -27.17
N PRO A 178 -63.46 2.19 -25.97
CA PRO A 178 -63.28 1.53 -24.65
C PRO A 178 -64.62 0.90 -24.16
N PRO A 179 -64.64 -0.05 -23.19
CA PRO A 179 -64.63 0.32 -21.76
C PRO A 179 -64.03 -0.72 -20.75
N ASP A 180 -63.89 -0.24 -19.50
CA ASP A 180 -63.82 -0.87 -18.16
C ASP A 180 -63.43 -2.35 -17.87
N SER A 181 -62.47 -2.45 -16.94
CA SER A 181 -62.34 -3.41 -15.80
C SER A 181 -62.46 -4.94 -16.00
N SER A 182 -61.34 -5.67 -15.81
CA SER A 182 -61.18 -6.77 -14.82
C SER A 182 -59.77 -7.41 -14.85
N LEU A 183 -59.28 -7.82 -13.68
CA LEU A 183 -58.07 -8.67 -13.46
C LEU A 183 -58.40 -10.15 -13.81
N PRO A 184 -57.44 -11.05 -14.16
CA PRO A 184 -56.25 -11.33 -13.31
C PRO A 184 -54.93 -11.82 -13.98
N LEU A 185 -53.85 -11.81 -13.17
CA LEU A 185 -52.66 -12.70 -13.15
C LEU A 185 -51.82 -12.94 -14.44
N GLN A 186 -50.57 -12.45 -14.45
CA GLN A 186 -49.32 -13.26 -14.52
C GLN A 186 -48.05 -12.35 -14.41
N PRO A 187 -46.84 -12.89 -14.16
CA PRO A 187 -45.80 -12.18 -13.41
C PRO A 187 -44.76 -11.47 -14.26
N GLY A 188 -44.15 -10.42 -13.68
CA GLY A 188 -43.10 -9.64 -14.33
C GLY A 188 -42.32 -8.76 -13.34
N ALA A 189 -42.10 -9.23 -12.11
CA ALA A 189 -41.23 -8.53 -11.17
C ALA A 189 -39.78 -8.57 -11.68
N SER A 190 -39.39 -7.54 -12.42
CA SER A 190 -38.02 -7.34 -12.88
C SER A 190 -37.08 -7.27 -11.68
N LYS A 191 -36.40 -8.39 -11.39
CA LYS A 191 -35.29 -8.43 -10.45
C LYS A 191 -34.18 -7.54 -10.99
N LYS A 192 -34.07 -6.31 -10.48
CA LYS A 192 -33.01 -5.38 -10.84
C LYS A 192 -31.65 -5.88 -10.34
N GLU A 193 -30.95 -6.53 -11.27
CA GLU A 193 -29.51 -6.58 -11.46
C GLU A 193 -28.56 -6.40 -10.26
N PRO A 194 -27.90 -7.48 -9.77
CA PRO A 194 -26.71 -7.35 -8.92
C PRO A 194 -25.50 -6.72 -9.64
N VAL A 195 -25.49 -6.71 -10.99
CA VAL A 195 -24.42 -6.13 -11.81
C VAL A 195 -24.25 -4.63 -11.54
N SER A 196 -25.36 -3.89 -11.51
CA SER A 196 -25.40 -2.44 -11.25
C SER A 196 -24.71 -2.02 -9.93
N SER A 197 -24.86 -2.84 -8.88
CA SER A 197 -24.28 -2.57 -7.56
C SER A 197 -22.78 -2.83 -7.52
N LEU A 198 -22.29 -3.85 -8.23
CA LEU A 198 -20.87 -4.15 -8.31
C LEU A 198 -20.12 -3.08 -9.12
N GLU A 199 -20.67 -2.63 -10.25
CA GLU A 199 -20.07 -1.57 -11.07
C GLU A 199 -19.94 -0.25 -10.30
N GLN A 200 -20.95 0.12 -9.51
CA GLN A 200 -20.87 1.28 -8.63
C GLN A 200 -19.73 1.14 -7.61
N VAL A 201 -19.64 0.00 -6.91
CA VAL A 201 -18.56 -0.25 -5.94
C VAL A 201 -17.18 -0.23 -6.60
N LEU A 202 -17.02 -0.80 -7.79
CA LEU A 202 -15.76 -0.77 -8.54
C LEU A 202 -15.34 0.66 -8.89
N LYS A 203 -16.29 1.48 -9.37
CA LYS A 203 -16.09 2.90 -9.73
C LYS A 203 -15.78 3.80 -8.53
N GLU A 204 -16.43 3.55 -7.39
CA GLU A 204 -16.12 4.25 -6.14
C GLU A 204 -14.75 3.85 -5.60
N THR A 205 -14.42 2.56 -5.65
CA THR A 205 -13.12 2.01 -5.22
C THR A 205 -11.97 2.51 -6.10
N SER A 206 -12.15 2.58 -7.42
CA SER A 206 -11.10 3.04 -8.32
C SER A 206 -10.80 4.53 -8.18
N ARG A 207 -11.83 5.36 -8.00
CA ARG A 207 -11.70 6.78 -7.64
C ARG A 207 -10.91 6.98 -6.35
N GLU A 208 -11.26 6.23 -5.30
CA GLU A 208 -10.58 6.29 -4.01
C GLU A 208 -9.13 5.77 -4.11
N MET A 209 -8.88 4.77 -4.95
CA MET A 209 -7.54 4.23 -5.22
C MET A 209 -6.61 5.29 -5.80
N VAL A 210 -7.05 6.08 -6.79
CA VAL A 210 -6.23 7.14 -7.38
C VAL A 210 -6.01 8.27 -6.37
N ALA A 211 -7.05 8.70 -5.64
CA ALA A 211 -6.92 9.72 -4.59
C ALA A 211 -5.89 9.32 -3.52
N ARG A 212 -5.92 8.07 -3.04
CA ARG A 212 -4.93 7.54 -2.09
C ARG A 212 -3.53 7.40 -2.67
N SER A 213 -3.42 6.92 -3.90
CA SER A 213 -2.11 6.74 -4.56
C SER A 213 -1.42 8.07 -4.80
N ALA A 214 -2.16 9.09 -5.27
CA ALA A 214 -1.66 10.45 -5.44
C ALA A 214 -1.23 11.09 -4.10
N ALA A 215 -2.05 10.94 -3.05
CA ALA A 215 -1.69 11.40 -1.71
C ALA A 215 -0.43 10.70 -1.18
N THR A 216 -0.33 9.38 -1.36
CA THR A 216 0.84 8.60 -0.93
C THR A 216 2.11 9.02 -1.68
N LEU A 217 2.07 9.18 -3.00
CA LEU A 217 3.21 9.66 -3.78
C LEU A 217 3.77 10.99 -3.27
N ILE A 218 2.90 11.98 -3.02
CA ILE A 218 3.30 13.32 -2.58
C ILE A 218 3.78 13.32 -1.13
N THR A 219 3.23 12.45 -0.28
CA THR A 219 3.56 12.41 1.16
C THR A 219 4.68 11.44 1.53
N HIS A 220 5.05 10.50 0.65
CA HIS A 220 6.07 9.48 0.91
C HIS A 220 7.46 10.05 1.30
N PRO A 221 7.99 11.14 0.71
CA PRO A 221 9.24 11.76 1.17
C PRO A 221 9.21 12.15 2.65
N PHE A 222 8.09 12.68 3.15
CA PHE A 222 7.91 13.00 4.57
C PHE A 222 7.77 11.75 5.45
N HIS A 223 7.20 10.66 4.93
CA HIS A 223 7.18 9.36 5.61
C HIS A 223 8.61 8.81 5.78
N VAL A 224 9.42 8.83 4.73
CA VAL A 224 10.84 8.41 4.79
C VAL A 224 11.64 9.24 5.79
N ILE A 225 11.52 10.57 5.76
CA ILE A 225 12.16 11.45 6.75
C ILE A 225 11.71 11.11 8.17
N THR A 226 10.41 10.87 8.38
CA THR A 226 9.86 10.49 9.70
C THR A 226 10.52 9.22 10.23
N LEU A 227 10.64 8.18 9.40
CA LEU A 227 11.27 6.91 9.79
C LEU A 227 12.75 7.07 10.13
N ARG A 228 13.51 7.83 9.32
CA ARG A 228 14.95 8.08 9.56
C ARG A 228 15.18 8.92 10.82
N CYS A 229 14.33 9.92 11.07
CA CYS A 229 14.32 10.70 12.31
C CYS A 229 14.01 9.86 13.57
N MET A 230 13.35 8.71 13.43
CA MET A 230 13.16 7.73 14.51
C MET A 230 14.38 6.80 14.63
N VAL A 231 14.88 6.26 13.51
CA VAL A 231 15.97 5.28 13.48
C VAL A 231 17.33 5.84 13.95
N GLN A 232 17.58 7.16 13.81
CA GLN A 232 18.82 7.79 14.31
C GLN A 232 19.08 7.58 15.82
N PHE A 233 18.02 7.24 16.59
CA PHE A 233 18.14 6.87 18.00
C PHE A 233 19.06 5.66 18.24
N ILE A 234 19.11 4.72 17.30
CA ILE A 234 19.85 3.45 17.44
C ILE A 234 21.35 3.68 17.59
N GLY A 235 21.93 4.55 16.75
CA GLY A 235 23.34 4.96 16.84
C GLY A 235 23.58 6.17 17.74
N ARG A 236 22.54 6.68 18.43
CA ARG A 236 22.56 7.97 19.15
C ARG A 236 22.96 9.16 18.25
N GLU A 237 22.68 9.06 16.96
CA GLU A 237 23.11 10.02 15.94
C GLU A 237 22.21 11.26 15.96
N THR A 238 22.81 12.43 15.73
CA THR A 238 22.13 13.75 15.64
C THR A 238 22.08 14.28 14.21
N LYS A 239 22.11 13.37 13.22
CA LYS A 239 22.12 13.66 11.78
C LYS A 239 20.88 14.42 11.30
N TYR A 240 19.73 14.21 11.95
CA TYR A 240 18.43 14.76 11.56
C TYR A 240 17.81 15.62 12.67
N SER A 241 18.39 16.79 12.90
CA SER A 241 17.97 17.77 13.93
C SER A 241 16.71 18.58 13.57
N GLY A 242 16.31 18.62 12.29
CA GLY A 242 15.10 19.34 11.85
C GLY A 242 14.67 18.94 10.43
N THR A 243 13.39 19.14 10.10
CA THR A 243 12.77 18.63 8.86
C THR A 243 13.48 19.09 7.57
N LEU A 244 13.78 20.39 7.45
CA LEU A 244 14.44 20.96 6.28
C LEU A 244 15.91 20.52 6.17
N SER A 245 16.61 20.45 7.31
CA SER A 245 17.97 19.91 7.37
C SER A 245 17.98 18.43 6.95
N ALA A 246 17.03 17.62 7.41
CA ALA A 246 16.92 16.22 7.01
C ALA A 246 16.63 16.05 5.52
N PHE A 247 15.77 16.90 4.94
CA PHE A 247 15.56 16.93 3.50
C PHE A 247 16.86 17.26 2.74
N ALA A 248 17.59 18.31 3.15
CA ALA A 248 18.83 18.70 2.51
C ALA A 248 19.93 17.61 2.62
N THR A 249 20.07 16.97 3.79
CA THR A 249 21.03 15.89 4.02
C THR A 249 20.75 14.67 3.15
N ILE A 250 19.49 14.18 3.13
CA ILE A 250 19.10 13.04 2.29
C ILE A 250 19.33 13.35 0.81
N TYR A 251 18.98 14.56 0.36
CA TYR A 251 19.20 14.97 -1.03
C TYR A 251 20.69 15.04 -1.41
N ARG A 252 21.59 15.46 -0.51
CA ARG A 252 23.04 15.48 -0.79
C ARG A 252 23.71 14.11 -0.74
N GLU A 253 23.25 13.19 0.11
CA GLU A 253 23.89 11.89 0.31
C GLU A 253 23.33 10.78 -0.58
N GLU A 254 22.01 10.74 -0.81
CA GLU A 254 21.31 9.68 -1.54
C GLU A 254 20.59 10.18 -2.81
N GLY A 255 20.57 11.49 -3.03
CA GLY A 255 19.83 12.11 -4.12
C GLY A 255 18.32 11.92 -3.99
N ILE A 256 17.62 11.97 -5.12
CA ILE A 256 16.15 11.87 -5.14
C ILE A 256 15.64 10.45 -4.85
N LEU A 257 16.47 9.43 -5.10
CA LEU A 257 16.11 8.01 -4.92
C LEU A 257 15.90 7.65 -3.44
N GLY A 258 16.65 8.27 -2.52
CA GLY A 258 16.50 8.06 -1.08
C GLY A 258 15.07 8.35 -0.57
N PHE A 259 14.41 9.37 -1.14
CA PHE A 259 13.03 9.72 -0.78
C PHE A 259 11.98 8.73 -1.29
N PHE A 260 12.28 7.95 -2.33
CA PHE A 260 11.37 6.96 -2.92
C PHE A 260 11.63 5.53 -2.42
N ALA A 261 12.64 5.34 -1.56
CA ALA A 261 12.91 4.07 -0.91
C ALA A 261 11.66 3.54 -0.16
N GLY A 262 11.29 2.29 -0.44
CA GLY A 262 10.10 1.66 0.16
C GLY A 262 8.73 2.10 -0.39
N LEU A 263 8.66 2.94 -1.45
CA LEU A 263 7.39 3.36 -2.05
C LEU A 263 6.59 2.18 -2.66
N ILE A 264 7.28 1.26 -3.34
CA ILE A 264 6.65 0.15 -4.08
C ILE A 264 5.78 -0.73 -3.17
N PRO A 265 6.32 -1.35 -2.08
CA PRO A 265 5.49 -2.10 -1.15
C PRO A 265 4.46 -1.23 -0.43
N ARG A 266 4.69 0.08 -0.26
CA ARG A 266 3.69 0.98 0.34
C ARG A 266 2.44 1.09 -0.52
N LEU A 267 2.60 1.43 -1.80
CA LEU A 267 1.50 1.55 -2.75
C LEU A 267 0.75 0.22 -2.90
N LEU A 268 1.48 -0.90 -2.99
CA LEU A 268 0.85 -2.23 -3.03
C LEU A 268 0.01 -2.50 -1.77
N GLY A 269 0.55 -2.21 -0.58
CA GLY A 269 -0.19 -2.35 0.68
C GLY A 269 -1.44 -1.47 0.74
N ASP A 270 -1.33 -0.19 0.38
CA ASP A 270 -2.43 0.77 0.41
C ASP A 270 -3.54 0.40 -0.60
N ILE A 271 -3.19 -0.04 -1.81
CA ILE A 271 -4.13 -0.50 -2.84
C ILE A 271 -4.81 -1.81 -2.42
N LEU A 272 -4.04 -2.83 -2.01
CA LEU A 272 -4.60 -4.12 -1.58
C LEU A 272 -5.53 -3.96 -0.36
N SER A 273 -5.18 -3.07 0.58
CA SER A 273 -6.00 -2.81 1.77
C SER A 273 -7.32 -2.14 1.40
N LEU A 274 -7.30 -1.16 0.50
CA LEU A 274 -8.51 -0.51 -0.01
C LEU A 274 -9.44 -1.50 -0.71
N TRP A 275 -8.92 -2.26 -1.69
CA TRP A 275 -9.72 -3.21 -2.46
C TRP A 275 -10.31 -4.31 -1.56
N LEU A 276 -9.51 -4.85 -0.64
CA LEU A 276 -9.97 -5.85 0.33
C LEU A 276 -11.03 -5.29 1.28
N CYS A 277 -10.85 -4.07 1.80
CA CYS A 277 -11.82 -3.42 2.68
C CYS A 277 -13.16 -3.16 1.96
N ASN A 278 -13.12 -2.66 0.72
CA ASN A 278 -14.33 -2.38 -0.05
C ASN A 278 -15.03 -3.66 -0.53
N MET A 279 -14.30 -4.68 -0.97
CA MET A 279 -14.88 -5.98 -1.32
C MET A 279 -15.51 -6.68 -0.12
N LEU A 280 -14.86 -6.67 1.05
CA LEU A 280 -15.45 -7.20 2.29
C LEU A 280 -16.67 -6.40 2.73
N ALA A 281 -16.65 -5.06 2.60
CA ALA A 281 -17.81 -4.23 2.90
C ALA A 281 -18.98 -4.50 1.94
N TYR A 282 -18.72 -4.70 0.64
CA TYR A 282 -19.74 -5.12 -0.32
C TYR A 282 -20.32 -6.49 0.04
N LEU A 283 -19.48 -7.49 0.31
CA LEU A 283 -19.92 -8.82 0.73
C LEU A 283 -20.80 -8.74 1.98
N ILE A 284 -20.38 -8.02 3.03
CA ILE A 284 -21.19 -7.90 4.25
C ILE A 284 -22.50 -7.15 3.97
N ASN A 285 -22.49 -6.07 3.18
CA ASN A 285 -23.72 -5.37 2.84
C ASN A 285 -24.71 -6.29 2.10
N THR A 286 -24.25 -7.06 1.12
CA THR A 286 -25.09 -7.99 0.33
C THR A 286 -25.60 -9.15 1.18
N TYR A 287 -24.71 -9.86 1.89
CA TYR A 287 -25.09 -11.03 2.71
C TYR A 287 -25.91 -10.67 3.98
N ALA A 288 -25.72 -9.49 4.56
CA ALA A 288 -26.52 -9.04 5.70
C ALA A 288 -27.91 -8.54 5.28
N LEU A 289 -28.04 -7.90 4.11
CA LEU A 289 -29.32 -7.43 3.58
C LEU A 289 -30.28 -8.57 3.20
N GLU A 290 -29.76 -9.75 2.84
CA GLU A 290 -30.59 -10.91 2.49
C GLU A 290 -31.29 -11.55 3.70
N ASN A 291 -30.86 -11.24 4.94
CA ASN A 291 -31.29 -11.96 6.15
C ASN A 291 -31.92 -11.10 7.28
N GLY A 292 -31.94 -9.76 7.20
CA GLY A 292 -32.42 -8.95 8.33
C GLY A 292 -32.77 -7.49 8.04
N VAL A 293 -34.04 -7.14 8.25
CA VAL A 293 -34.60 -5.79 8.07
C VAL A 293 -34.25 -4.85 9.25
N SER A 294 -34.09 -3.55 8.95
CA SER A 294 -34.21 -2.38 9.84
C SER A 294 -33.09 -1.92 10.81
N THR A 295 -31.96 -2.62 11.03
CA THR A 295 -30.86 -2.09 11.88
C THR A 295 -29.63 -1.64 11.07
N MET A 296 -29.84 -0.72 10.13
CA MET A 296 -28.90 -0.47 9.01
C MET A 296 -27.61 0.29 9.35
N THR A 297 -27.57 1.14 10.38
CA THR A 297 -26.50 2.16 10.51
C THR A 297 -25.40 1.78 11.49
N GLU A 298 -25.75 1.29 12.68
CA GLU A 298 -24.77 0.87 13.71
C GLU A 298 -24.03 -0.41 13.33
N ILE A 299 -24.72 -1.35 12.66
CA ILE A 299 -24.10 -2.57 12.14
C ILE A 299 -23.10 -2.26 11.01
N LYS A 300 -23.34 -1.21 10.20
CA LYS A 300 -22.41 -0.79 9.14
C LYS A 300 -21.12 -0.20 9.68
N SER A 301 -21.16 0.64 10.72
CA SER A 301 -19.94 1.21 11.31
C SER A 301 -19.09 0.12 11.99
N TYR A 302 -19.73 -0.81 12.70
CA TYR A 302 -19.05 -1.98 13.27
C TYR A 302 -18.45 -2.89 12.18
N SER A 303 -19.22 -3.19 11.13
CA SER A 303 -18.76 -3.96 9.97
C SER A 303 -17.52 -3.34 9.32
N GLN A 304 -17.55 -2.03 9.02
CA GLN A 304 -16.43 -1.31 8.42
C GLN A 304 -15.17 -1.30 9.31
N ALA A 305 -15.34 -1.18 10.62
CA ALA A 305 -14.21 -1.27 11.57
C ALA A 305 -13.58 -2.68 11.56
N VAL A 306 -14.42 -3.73 11.52
CA VAL A 306 -13.96 -5.12 11.46
C VAL A 306 -13.25 -5.43 10.14
N THR A 307 -13.82 -5.06 8.99
CA THR A 307 -13.17 -5.28 7.68
C THR A 307 -11.86 -4.52 7.54
N GLY A 308 -11.81 -3.27 8.00
CA GLY A 308 -10.59 -2.46 8.04
C GLY A 308 -9.48 -3.09 8.91
N PHE A 309 -9.83 -3.71 10.04
CA PHE A 309 -8.89 -4.45 10.87
C PHE A 309 -8.32 -5.68 10.16
N PHE A 310 -9.17 -6.52 9.55
CA PHE A 310 -8.73 -7.68 8.77
C PHE A 310 -7.86 -7.29 7.57
N ALA A 311 -8.24 -6.25 6.83
CA ALA A 311 -7.47 -5.73 5.71
C ALA A 311 -6.09 -5.21 6.16
N SER A 312 -6.03 -4.50 7.28
CA SER A 312 -4.78 -4.03 7.89
C SER A 312 -3.87 -5.18 8.36
N MET A 313 -4.45 -6.26 8.87
CA MET A 313 -3.69 -7.44 9.30
C MET A 313 -3.06 -8.19 8.12
N LEU A 314 -3.81 -8.34 7.01
CA LEU A 314 -3.31 -9.00 5.80
C LEU A 314 -2.30 -8.15 5.03
N THR A 315 -2.45 -6.82 5.03
CA THR A 315 -1.50 -5.90 4.37
C THR A 315 -0.32 -5.47 5.25
N TYR A 316 -0.28 -5.90 6.53
CA TYR A 316 0.80 -5.60 7.46
C TYR A 316 2.23 -5.84 6.90
N PRO A 317 2.53 -6.96 6.22
CA PRO A 317 3.90 -7.24 5.77
C PRO A 317 4.39 -6.25 4.70
N PHE A 318 3.49 -5.70 3.88
CA PHE A 318 3.82 -4.64 2.92
C PHE A 318 4.26 -3.34 3.63
N VAL A 319 3.57 -2.97 4.72
CA VAL A 319 3.95 -1.82 5.56
C VAL A 319 5.29 -2.06 6.27
N LEU A 320 5.54 -3.29 6.74
CA LEU A 320 6.83 -3.67 7.33
C LEU A 320 7.98 -3.53 6.32
N VAL A 321 7.85 -4.15 5.14
CA VAL A 321 8.87 -4.13 4.09
C VAL A 321 9.09 -2.70 3.55
N SER A 322 8.04 -1.89 3.44
CA SER A 322 8.15 -0.46 3.11
C SER A 322 8.99 0.30 4.14
N ASN A 323 8.67 0.16 5.43
CA ASN A 323 9.38 0.89 6.49
C ASN A 323 10.85 0.45 6.59
N LEU A 324 11.13 -0.85 6.44
CA LEU A 324 12.50 -1.37 6.39
C LEU A 324 13.27 -0.83 5.19
N MET A 325 12.64 -0.78 4.01
CA MET A 325 13.30 -0.28 2.80
C MET A 325 13.55 1.22 2.83
N ALA A 326 12.70 2.01 3.48
CA ALA A 326 12.90 3.46 3.66
C ALA A 326 14.14 3.83 4.52
N VAL A 327 14.60 2.91 5.38
CA VAL A 327 15.76 3.10 6.28
C VAL A 327 16.98 2.26 5.90
N ASN A 328 16.85 1.39 4.89
CA ASN A 328 17.92 0.55 4.38
C ASN A 328 19.04 1.39 3.76
N ASN A 329 20.28 1.17 4.19
CA ASN A 329 21.49 1.80 3.64
C ASN A 329 21.47 3.36 3.66
N CYS A 330 20.77 3.98 4.61
CA CYS A 330 20.57 5.45 4.66
C CYS A 330 21.66 6.24 5.43
N GLY A 331 22.86 5.66 5.56
CA GLY A 331 23.96 6.28 6.30
C GLY A 331 23.65 6.56 7.79
N LEU A 332 22.76 5.77 8.39
CA LEU A 332 22.51 5.70 9.84
C LEU A 332 22.96 4.33 10.35
N ALA A 333 23.42 4.25 11.60
CA ALA A 333 23.81 2.99 12.23
C ALA A 333 22.69 1.94 12.15
N GLY A 334 21.44 2.34 12.45
CA GLY A 334 20.26 1.46 12.42
C GLY A 334 19.81 0.99 11.03
N GLY A 335 20.47 1.43 9.95
CA GLY A 335 20.21 1.02 8.56
C GLY A 335 21.38 0.29 7.89
N LEU A 336 22.43 -0.05 8.67
CA LEU A 336 23.70 -0.60 8.20
C LEU A 336 24.14 -1.80 9.05
N LEU A 337 25.08 -2.60 8.54
CA LEU A 337 25.73 -3.66 9.32
C LEU A 337 26.57 -3.05 10.47
N PRO A 338 26.65 -3.69 11.65
CA PRO A 338 26.08 -4.99 12.04
C PRO A 338 24.62 -4.91 12.55
N TYR A 339 24.00 -3.73 12.56
CA TYR A 339 22.69 -3.49 13.18
C TYR A 339 21.53 -4.04 12.35
N ALA A 340 21.53 -3.78 11.04
CA ALA A 340 20.52 -4.19 10.09
C ALA A 340 21.17 -4.83 8.84
N PRO A 341 20.57 -5.90 8.28
CA PRO A 341 20.98 -6.41 6.97
C PRO A 341 20.65 -5.40 5.87
N THR A 342 21.55 -5.27 4.89
CA THR A 342 21.35 -4.40 3.73
C THR A 342 20.69 -5.17 2.59
N TYR A 343 19.48 -4.75 2.19
CA TYR A 343 18.72 -5.38 1.12
C TYR A 343 18.99 -4.73 -0.24
N SER A 344 19.05 -5.55 -1.29
CA SER A 344 19.24 -5.09 -2.67
C SER A 344 17.96 -4.53 -3.29
N SER A 345 16.81 -5.11 -2.91
CA SER A 345 15.46 -4.83 -3.41
C SER A 345 14.40 -5.15 -2.35
N TRP A 346 13.16 -4.71 -2.56
CA TRP A 346 12.06 -5.00 -1.64
C TRP A 346 11.62 -6.47 -1.68
N LEU A 347 11.81 -7.17 -2.81
CA LEU A 347 11.55 -8.60 -2.96
C LEU A 347 12.57 -9.44 -2.19
N ASP A 348 13.83 -9.03 -2.19
CA ASP A 348 14.92 -9.61 -1.40
C ASP A 348 14.62 -9.46 0.11
N CYS A 349 14.26 -8.26 0.55
CA CYS A 349 13.76 -7.99 1.90
C CYS A 349 12.57 -8.87 2.29
N TRP A 350 11.56 -8.96 1.42
CA TRP A 350 10.38 -9.81 1.63
C TRP A 350 10.75 -11.30 1.76
N SER A 351 11.59 -11.81 0.85
CA SER A 351 12.05 -13.20 0.82
C SER A 351 12.80 -13.56 2.10
N GLN A 352 13.73 -12.71 2.54
CA GLN A 352 14.46 -12.92 3.79
C GLN A 352 13.53 -12.92 5.01
N LEU A 353 12.66 -11.91 5.15
CA LEU A 353 11.71 -11.84 6.27
C LEU A 353 10.74 -13.02 6.30
N HIS A 354 10.34 -13.52 5.13
CA HIS A 354 9.49 -14.70 5.01
C HIS A 354 10.24 -15.97 5.44
N ARG A 355 11.46 -16.19 4.96
CA ARG A 355 12.33 -17.32 5.36
C ARG A 355 12.68 -17.28 6.85
N GLU A 356 12.82 -16.09 7.43
CA GLU A 356 13.00 -15.90 8.86
C GLU A 356 11.70 -16.06 9.68
N GLY A 357 10.51 -16.08 9.06
CA GLY A 357 9.24 -16.04 9.78
C GLY A 357 8.99 -14.71 10.54
N ASN A 358 9.67 -13.63 10.13
CA ASN A 358 9.65 -12.33 10.80
C ASN A 358 8.64 -11.33 10.20
N MET A 359 7.77 -11.76 9.27
CA MET A 359 6.81 -10.92 8.53
C MET A 359 5.80 -10.12 9.39
N SER A 360 5.57 -10.54 10.63
CA SER A 360 4.68 -9.87 11.60
C SER A 360 5.42 -9.10 12.70
N ARG A 361 6.73 -8.86 12.53
CA ARG A 361 7.58 -8.12 13.48
C ARG A 361 7.05 -6.71 13.68
N GLY A 362 6.66 -6.37 14.91
CA GLY A 362 6.07 -5.07 15.27
C GLY A 362 4.56 -4.96 15.06
N ASN A 363 3.85 -6.05 14.74
CA ASN A 363 2.39 -6.05 14.65
C ASN A 363 1.72 -6.01 16.05
N SER A 364 2.36 -6.62 17.05
CA SER A 364 1.99 -6.51 18.47
C SER A 364 3.10 -5.77 19.24
N LEU A 365 2.74 -4.71 19.97
CA LEU A 365 3.66 -3.94 20.82
C LEU A 365 3.50 -4.25 22.31
N PHE A 366 2.29 -4.64 22.74
CA PHE A 366 1.99 -4.93 24.15
C PHE A 366 2.42 -6.34 24.55
N PHE A 367 2.14 -7.33 23.70
CA PHE A 367 2.43 -8.74 23.96
C PHE A 367 3.36 -9.28 22.88
N ARG A 368 4.67 -9.21 23.15
CA ARG A 368 5.73 -9.75 22.29
C ARG A 368 6.31 -11.01 22.94
N LYS A 369 6.33 -12.11 22.20
CA LYS A 369 6.93 -13.39 22.61
C LYS A 369 8.19 -13.60 21.78
N VAL A 370 9.23 -14.18 22.37
CA VAL A 370 10.38 -14.67 21.59
C VAL A 370 9.87 -15.78 20.65
N PRO A 371 10.24 -15.79 19.36
CA PRO A 371 9.82 -16.86 18.43
C PRO A 371 10.29 -18.23 18.91
N ALA A 372 9.38 -19.21 18.93
CA ALA A 372 9.71 -20.57 19.34
C ALA A 372 10.80 -21.16 18.42
N GLY A 373 11.80 -21.82 19.01
CA GLY A 373 12.93 -22.42 18.28
C GLY A 373 14.07 -21.46 17.92
N LYS A 374 13.91 -20.13 18.06
CA LYS A 374 15.04 -19.20 17.87
C LYS A 374 15.83 -19.02 19.16
N ARG A 375 17.15 -19.21 19.09
CA ARG A 375 18.08 -18.89 20.18
C ARG A 375 18.24 -17.36 20.24
N TYR A 376 17.64 -16.70 21.23
CA TYR A 376 17.75 -15.26 21.39
C TYR A 376 19.12 -14.92 21.98
N VAL A 377 20.06 -14.52 21.11
CA VAL A 377 21.37 -14.02 21.54
C VAL A 377 21.20 -12.54 21.86
N TRP A 378 21.17 -12.20 23.16
CA TRP A 378 21.21 -10.81 23.59
C TRP A 378 22.67 -10.35 23.60
N GLU A 379 23.08 -9.67 22.53
CA GLU A 379 24.39 -9.04 22.42
C GLU A 379 24.37 -7.67 23.10
N GLU A 380 24.74 -7.63 24.38
CA GLU A 380 24.81 -6.39 25.17
C GLU A 380 25.65 -5.29 24.50
N GLN A 381 26.71 -5.69 23.80
CA GLN A 381 27.62 -4.79 23.11
C GLN A 381 27.10 -4.30 21.76
N ARG A 382 26.02 -4.88 21.22
CA ARG A 382 25.56 -4.53 19.85
C ARG A 382 25.11 -3.08 19.75
N PHE A 383 24.51 -2.52 20.81
CA PHE A 383 23.91 -1.18 20.81
C PHE A 383 24.45 -0.26 21.93
N ARG A 384 25.72 -0.39 22.32
CA ARG A 384 26.38 0.43 23.36
C ARG A 384 27.03 1.69 22.79
#